data_AF-A0A0Q5ZMC4-F1
#
_entry.id   AF-A0A0Q5ZMC4-F1
#
_cell.length_a   1.000
_cell.length_b   1.000
_cell.length_c   1.000
_cell.angle_alpha   90.00
_cell.angle_beta   90.00
_cell.angle_gamma   90.00
#
_symmetry.space_group_name_H-M   'P 1'
#
loop_
_entity.id
_entity.type
_entity.pdbx_description
1 polymer ?
#
loop_
_entity_poly.entity_id
_entity_poly.type
_entity_poly.pdbx_seq_one_letter_code
_entity_poly.pdbx_strand_id
1 'polypeptide(L)'
;MLKREIPITQAMIDGYGRINGDNDIIHYDHAYALARGFRGTLLHGPHMTAFGADLGARRHGAADWLTRGRLHTKWVGPSCPGDTFVVEMDETGRLEATSGDAVAMVGEATLVDDGRAG
;
A
#
# COMPACT_ATOMS: atom_id res chain seq x y z
N MET A 1 0.76 18.47 1.70
CA MET A 1 0.15 17.20 1.28
C MET A 1 1.06 16.50 0.28
N LEU A 2 1.45 15.25 0.52
CA LEU A 2 2.19 14.43 -0.45
C LEU A 2 1.21 13.48 -1.13
N LYS A 3 1.44 13.19 -2.41
CA LYS A 3 0.61 12.29 -3.22
C LYS A 3 1.49 11.41 -4.10
N ARG A 4 1.07 10.18 -4.31
CA ARG A 4 1.64 9.29 -5.32
C ARG A 4 0.54 8.52 -6.03
N GLU A 5 0.64 8.44 -7.34
CA GLU A 5 -0.25 7.66 -8.21
C GLU A 5 0.56 6.51 -8.80
N ILE A 6 0.04 5.28 -8.68
CA ILE A 6 0.71 4.07 -9.12
C ILE A 6 -0.25 3.25 -10.00
N PRO A 7 0.04 3.04 -11.29
CA PRO A 7 -0.71 2.10 -12.10
C PRO A 7 -0.41 0.67 -11.64
N ILE A 8 -1.44 -0.06 -11.24
CA ILE A 8 -1.29 -1.44 -10.78
C ILE A 8 -1.28 -2.37 -11.98
N THR A 9 -0.26 -3.22 -12.07
CA THR A 9 -0.11 -4.21 -13.16
C THR A 9 0.17 -5.59 -12.57
N GLN A 10 -0.17 -6.65 -13.30
CA GLN A 10 0.13 -8.02 -12.86
C GLN A 10 1.63 -8.22 -12.65
N ALA A 11 2.48 -7.66 -13.52
CA ALA A 11 3.93 -7.75 -13.39
C ALA A 11 4.46 -7.15 -12.06
N MET A 12 3.81 -6.11 -11.53
CA MET A 12 4.16 -5.57 -10.21
C MET A 12 3.75 -6.51 -9.07
N ILE A 13 2.57 -7.14 -9.19
CA ILE A 13 2.08 -8.12 -8.22
C ILE A 13 3.03 -9.32 -8.19
N ASP A 14 3.30 -9.92 -9.35
CA ASP A 14 4.23 -11.04 -9.53
C ASP A 14 5.63 -10.71 -9.02
N GLY A 15 6.12 -9.51 -9.34
CA GLY A 15 7.43 -9.03 -8.93
C GLY A 15 7.57 -8.91 -7.41
N TYR A 16 6.52 -8.41 -6.75
CA TYR A 16 6.48 -8.31 -5.29
C TYR A 16 6.43 -9.68 -4.64
N GLY A 17 5.54 -10.55 -5.11
CA GLY A 17 5.41 -11.94 -4.68
C GLY A 17 6.72 -12.73 -4.71
N ARG A 18 7.47 -12.59 -5.82
CA ARG A 18 8.79 -13.22 -5.97
C ARG A 18 9.80 -12.71 -4.94
N ILE A 19 9.74 -11.44 -4.54
CA ILE A 19 10.69 -10.84 -3.60
C ILE A 19 10.29 -11.11 -2.14
N ASN A 20 9.00 -11.03 -1.81
CA ASN A 20 8.53 -11.19 -0.43
C ASN A 20 8.23 -12.66 -0.05
N GLY A 21 8.10 -13.56 -1.03
CA GLY A 21 7.82 -14.98 -0.82
C GLY A 21 6.36 -15.32 -0.54
N ASP A 22 5.43 -14.40 -0.79
CA ASP A 22 3.99 -14.63 -0.66
C ASP A 22 3.48 -15.39 -1.88
N ASN A 23 3.08 -16.64 -1.67
CA ASN A 23 2.62 -17.54 -2.73
C ASN A 23 1.10 -17.78 -2.68
N ASP A 24 0.32 -16.92 -2.02
CA ASP A 24 -1.14 -17.05 -2.05
C ASP A 24 -1.65 -16.88 -3.49
N ILE A 25 -2.35 -17.91 -3.98
CA ILE A 25 -2.84 -17.98 -5.36
C ILE A 25 -3.83 -16.86 -5.71
N ILE A 26 -4.40 -16.16 -4.72
CA ILE A 26 -5.27 -15.00 -4.97
C ILE A 26 -4.58 -13.86 -5.72
N HIS A 27 -3.25 -13.82 -5.68
CA HIS A 27 -2.42 -12.82 -6.36
C HIS A 27 -2.09 -13.20 -7.81
N TYR A 28 -2.28 -14.46 -8.20
CA TYR A 28 -1.73 -15.02 -9.45
C TYR A 28 -2.78 -15.72 -10.31
N ASP A 29 -3.78 -16.34 -9.70
CA ASP A 29 -4.84 -17.06 -10.40
C ASP A 29 -6.09 -16.18 -10.55
N HIS A 30 -6.28 -15.70 -11.78
CA HIS A 30 -7.41 -14.86 -12.13
C HIS A 30 -8.76 -15.56 -11.93
N ALA A 31 -8.88 -16.83 -12.33
CA ALA A 31 -10.13 -17.56 -12.23
C ALA A 31 -10.51 -17.83 -10.77
N TYR A 32 -9.51 -18.15 -9.94
CA TYR A 32 -9.70 -18.28 -8.49
C TYR A 32 -10.16 -16.96 -7.88
N ALA A 33 -9.53 -15.84 -8.21
CA ALA A 33 -9.91 -14.54 -7.66
C ALA A 33 -11.34 -14.11 -8.08
N LEU A 34 -11.73 -14.36 -9.35
CA LEU A 34 -13.10 -14.15 -9.81
C LEU A 34 -14.11 -15.01 -9.03
N ALA A 35 -13.79 -16.29 -8.79
CA ALA A 35 -14.65 -17.20 -8.03
C ALA A 35 -14.83 -16.77 -6.56
N ARG A 36 -13.92 -15.94 -6.03
CA ARG A 36 -14.00 -15.32 -4.70
C ARG A 36 -14.74 -13.97 -4.69
N GLY A 37 -15.20 -13.50 -5.84
CA GLY A 37 -15.99 -12.28 -5.99
C GLY A 37 -15.16 -11.01 -6.27
N PHE A 38 -13.87 -11.15 -6.58
CA PHE A 38 -13.04 -10.02 -6.98
C PHE A 38 -13.11 -9.76 -8.49
N ARG A 39 -12.61 -8.61 -8.95
CA ARG A 39 -12.53 -8.27 -10.38
C ARG A 39 -11.37 -8.96 -11.11
N GLY A 40 -10.47 -9.58 -10.37
CA GLY A 40 -9.27 -10.24 -10.86
C GLY A 40 -8.32 -10.51 -9.70
N THR A 41 -7.09 -10.86 -10.04
CA THR A 41 -5.98 -11.00 -9.08
C THR A 41 -5.79 -9.73 -8.25
N LEU A 42 -5.29 -9.90 -7.04
CA LEU A 42 -5.19 -8.82 -6.06
C LEU A 42 -3.74 -8.39 -5.86
N LEU A 43 -3.54 -7.08 -5.71
CA LEU A 43 -2.32 -6.53 -5.13
C LEU A 43 -2.17 -7.04 -3.69
N HIS A 44 -0.95 -7.42 -3.31
CA HIS A 44 -0.66 -7.82 -1.92
C HIS A 44 -0.89 -6.64 -0.97
N GLY A 45 -1.56 -6.89 0.15
CA GLY A 45 -1.74 -5.86 1.20
C GLY A 45 -0.44 -5.18 1.62
N PRO A 46 0.63 -5.93 1.96
CA PRO A 46 1.93 -5.35 2.30
C PRO A 46 2.56 -4.51 1.17
N HIS A 47 2.21 -4.77 -0.08
CA HIS A 47 2.64 -3.95 -1.21
C HIS A 47 1.93 -2.58 -1.20
N MET A 48 0.65 -2.52 -0.84
CA MET A 48 -0.06 -1.24 -0.61
C MET A 48 0.61 -0.44 0.51
N THR A 49 0.96 -1.11 1.61
CA THR A 49 1.69 -0.52 2.74
C THR A 49 3.02 0.09 2.30
N ALA A 50 3.74 -0.55 1.37
CA ALA A 50 5.01 -0.03 0.85
C ALA A 50 4.86 1.34 0.15
N PHE A 51 3.72 1.63 -0.48
CA PHE A 51 3.47 2.95 -1.07
C PHE A 51 3.28 4.03 0.00
N GLY A 52 2.64 3.70 1.12
CA GLY A 52 2.60 4.57 2.30
C GLY A 52 4.00 4.79 2.91
N ALA A 53 4.81 3.73 2.97
CA ALA A 53 6.20 3.82 3.44
C ALA A 53 7.07 4.73 2.58
N ASP A 54 6.87 4.72 1.25
CA ASP A 54 7.56 5.65 0.33
C ASP A 54 7.21 7.11 0.63
N LEU A 55 5.95 7.42 0.94
CA LEU A 55 5.58 8.78 1.36
C LEU A 55 6.22 9.15 2.70
N GLY A 56 6.30 8.20 3.66
CA GLY A 56 7.02 8.39 4.92
C GLY A 56 8.50 8.72 4.71
N ALA A 57 9.18 7.95 3.85
CA ALA A 57 10.58 8.20 3.49
C ALA A 57 10.79 9.56 2.81
N ARG A 58 9.85 10.00 1.96
CA ARG A 58 9.87 11.34 1.34
C ARG A 58 9.63 12.46 2.35
N ARG A 59 8.74 12.25 3.32
CA ARG A 59 8.35 13.26 4.32
C ARG A 59 9.41 13.50 5.38
N HIS A 60 10.04 12.42 5.85
CA HIS A 60 10.94 12.44 6.99
C HIS A 60 12.41 12.27 6.59
N GLY A 61 12.70 11.98 5.32
CA GLY A 61 14.03 11.61 4.85
C GLY A 61 14.34 10.14 5.09
N ALA A 62 15.03 9.52 4.14
CA ALA A 62 15.25 8.07 4.15
C ALA A 62 16.03 7.58 5.37
N ALA A 63 17.05 8.32 5.82
CA ALA A 63 17.87 7.91 6.96
C ALA A 63 17.05 7.81 8.26
N ASP A 64 16.21 8.80 8.54
CA ASP A 64 15.35 8.83 9.72
C ASP A 64 14.19 7.83 9.58
N TRP A 65 13.58 7.74 8.41
CA TRP A 65 12.48 6.82 8.17
C TRP A 65 12.89 5.35 8.37
N LEU A 66 14.08 4.95 7.89
CA LEU A 66 14.53 3.56 7.98
C LEU A 66 14.88 3.12 9.41
N THR A 67 15.12 4.05 10.32
CA THR A 67 15.55 3.76 11.70
C THR A 67 14.51 4.12 12.74
N ARG A 68 13.68 5.13 12.47
CA ARG A 68 12.69 5.69 13.39
C ARG A 68 11.29 5.79 12.78
N GLY A 69 11.09 5.34 11.54
CA GLY A 69 9.78 5.31 10.91
C GLY A 69 8.82 4.35 11.60
N ARG A 70 7.60 4.80 11.84
CA ARG A 70 6.47 4.00 12.27
C ARG A 70 5.41 4.08 11.20
N LEU A 71 4.94 2.93 10.75
CA LEU A 71 3.89 2.81 9.76
C LEU A 71 2.79 1.92 10.31
N HIS A 72 1.57 2.43 10.29
CA HIS A 72 0.37 1.65 10.58
C HIS A 72 -0.58 1.78 9.40
N THR A 73 -1.08 0.65 8.88
CA THR A 73 -2.02 0.64 7.76
C THR A 73 -3.09 -0.41 7.98
N LYS A 74 -4.32 -0.08 7.61
CA LYS A 74 -5.44 -1.01 7.44
C LYS A 74 -5.76 -1.10 5.95
N TRP A 75 -5.81 -2.32 5.43
CA TRP A 75 -6.27 -2.58 4.06
C TRP A 75 -7.80 -2.72 4.08
N VAL A 76 -8.47 -1.77 3.42
CA VAL A 76 -9.92 -1.63 3.43
C VAL A 76 -10.55 -2.35 2.23
N GLY A 77 -9.91 -2.25 1.07
CA GLY A 77 -10.44 -2.75 -0.19
C GLY A 77 -9.35 -3.27 -1.11
N PRO A 78 -9.73 -4.09 -2.12
CA PRO A 78 -8.78 -4.68 -3.06
C PRO A 78 -8.29 -3.66 -4.10
N SER A 79 -7.07 -3.88 -4.59
CA SER A 79 -6.54 -3.25 -5.81
C SER A 79 -6.27 -4.33 -6.84
N CYS A 80 -6.76 -4.17 -8.06
CA CYS A 80 -6.62 -5.12 -9.15
C CYS A 80 -5.70 -4.55 -10.25
N PRO A 81 -5.10 -5.40 -11.12
CA PRO A 81 -4.46 -4.94 -12.34
C PRO A 81 -5.38 -4.03 -13.17
N GLY A 82 -4.82 -2.93 -13.69
CA GLY A 82 -5.55 -1.90 -14.43
C GLY A 82 -6.06 -0.76 -13.56
N ASP A 83 -6.10 -0.92 -12.23
CA ASP A 83 -6.43 0.18 -11.33
C ASP A 83 -5.28 1.21 -11.28
N THR A 84 -5.61 2.45 -10.96
CA THR A 84 -4.63 3.41 -10.41
C THR A 84 -4.80 3.47 -8.91
N PHE A 85 -3.75 3.09 -8.18
CA PHE A 85 -3.67 3.25 -6.74
C PHE A 85 -3.13 4.64 -6.41
N VAL A 86 -3.92 5.44 -5.70
CA VAL A 86 -3.54 6.80 -5.32
C VAL A 86 -3.40 6.82 -3.81
N VAL A 87 -2.21 7.15 -3.30
CA VAL A 87 -1.97 7.33 -1.87
C VAL A 87 -1.60 8.78 -1.58
N GLU A 88 -2.24 9.33 -0.57
CA GLU A 88 -2.04 10.71 -0.11
C GLU A 88 -1.66 10.73 1.37
N MET A 89 -0.81 11.69 1.74
CA MET A 89 -0.39 11.95 3.10
C MET A 89 -0.66 13.42 3.45
N ASP A 90 -1.40 13.63 4.54
CA ASP A 90 -1.63 14.95 5.10
C ASP A 90 -0.44 15.45 5.95
N GLU A 91 -0.55 16.67 6.49
CA GLU A 91 0.54 17.29 7.26
C GLU A 91 0.80 16.60 8.60
N THR A 92 -0.18 15.83 9.11
CA THR A 92 -0.10 15.08 10.37
C THR A 92 0.42 13.66 10.18
N GLY A 93 0.71 13.26 8.94
CA GLY A 93 1.19 11.93 8.59
C GLY A 93 0.07 10.91 8.37
N ARG A 94 -1.21 11.30 8.36
CA ARG A 94 -2.30 10.37 8.05
C ARG A 94 -2.28 10.03 6.57
N LEU A 95 -2.52 8.75 6.29
CA LEU A 95 -2.57 8.15 4.97
C LEU A 95 -4.00 7.80 4.61
N GLU A 96 -4.39 8.16 3.41
CA GLU A 96 -5.57 7.61 2.73
C GLU A 96 -5.15 7.20 1.32
N ALA A 97 -5.62 6.04 0.88
CA ALA A 97 -5.40 5.59 -0.47
C ALA A 97 -6.65 5.02 -1.11
N THR A 98 -6.84 5.32 -2.38
CA THR A 98 -7.91 4.80 -3.23
C THR A 98 -7.36 3.89 -4.32
N SER A 99 -8.20 2.97 -4.80
CA SER A 99 -7.96 2.16 -5.99
C SER A 99 -9.20 2.26 -6.87
N GLY A 100 -9.10 3.02 -7.97
CA GLY A 100 -10.31 3.50 -8.64
C GLY A 100 -11.10 4.43 -7.71
N ASP A 101 -12.42 4.21 -7.61
CA ASP A 101 -13.33 5.07 -6.84
C ASP A 101 -13.51 4.63 -5.37
N ALA A 102 -12.82 3.58 -4.93
CA ALA A 102 -12.98 3.01 -3.59
C ALA A 102 -11.74 3.21 -2.71
N VAL A 103 -11.96 3.42 -1.41
CA VAL A 103 -10.89 3.43 -0.42
C VAL A 103 -10.28 2.03 -0.31
N ALA A 104 -8.98 1.95 -0.53
CA ALA A 104 -8.22 0.71 -0.54
C ALA A 104 -7.34 0.58 0.71
N MET A 105 -6.80 1.68 1.24
CA MET A 105 -5.98 1.68 2.45
C MET A 105 -6.18 2.97 3.25
N VAL A 106 -6.14 2.87 4.56
CA VAL A 106 -5.99 4.01 5.47
C VAL A 106 -4.86 3.74 6.45
N GLY A 107 -4.26 4.78 7.00
CA GLY A 107 -3.15 4.58 7.94
C GLY A 107 -2.51 5.87 8.44
N GLU A 108 -1.30 5.71 8.95
CA GLU A 108 -0.42 6.79 9.38
C GLU A 108 1.05 6.40 9.19
N ALA A 109 1.88 7.38 8.87
CA ALA A 109 3.32 7.27 8.80
C ALA A 109 3.95 8.44 9.57
N THR A 110 4.68 8.11 10.64
CA THR A 110 5.24 9.07 11.61
C THR A 110 6.64 8.63 12.04
N LEU A 111 7.37 9.45 12.81
CA LEU A 111 8.56 9.01 13.53
C LEU A 111 8.23 8.62 14.97
N VAL A 112 8.94 7.63 15.53
CA VAL A 112 8.72 7.14 16.90
C VAL A 112 9.00 8.24 17.96
N ASP A 113 9.73 9.29 17.62
CA ASP A 113 10.06 10.40 18.52
C ASP A 113 9.06 11.58 18.43
N ASP A 114 8.03 11.50 17.59
CA ASP A 114 7.06 12.59 17.34
C ASP A 114 6.03 12.81 18.49
N GLY A 115 6.39 12.47 19.73
CA GLY A 115 5.72 12.96 20.94
C GLY A 115 4.29 12.46 21.20
N ARG A 116 3.80 11.44 20.50
CA ARG A 116 2.52 10.79 20.84
C ARG A 116 2.80 9.52 21.63
N ALA A 117 2.70 9.66 22.96
CA ALA A 117 2.64 8.54 23.89
C ALA A 117 1.51 7.57 23.45
N GLY A 118 1.85 6.29 23.32
CA GLY A 118 0.86 5.22 23.33
C GLY A 118 0.25 5.03 24.71
#